data_AF-A0A484YUU8-F1
#
_entry.id   AF-A0A484YUU8-F1
#
_cell.length_a   1.000
_cell.length_b   1.000
_cell.length_c   1.000
_cell.angle_alpha   90.00
_cell.angle_beta   90.00
_cell.angle_gamma   90.00
#
_symmetry.space_group_name_H-M   'P 1'
#
loop_
_entity.id
_entity.type
_entity.pdbx_description
1 polymer ?
#
loop_
_entity_poly.entity_id
_entity_poly.type
_entity_poly.pdbx_seq_one_letter_code
_entity_poly.pdbx_strand_id
1 'polypeptide(L)' 'MGSRHFVLVDAGFNDLMRPAMYGSYHHISALAADGRSLEHAPTVETVVAGPLCESGDVFTQQEGGKC' A
#
# COMPACT_ATOMS: atom_id res chain seq x y z
N MET A 1 16.70 -12.37 -0.37
CA MET A 1 16.08 -11.70 0.79
C MET A 1 15.53 -10.38 0.33
N GLY A 2 14.23 -10.11 0.52
CA GLY A 2 13.62 -8.83 0.15
C GLY A 2 13.99 -7.75 1.16
N SER A 3 14.42 -6.58 0.68
CA SER A 3 14.84 -5.43 1.49
C SER A 3 13.73 -4.38 1.71
N ARG A 4 12.48 -4.72 1.35
CA ARG A 4 11.37 -3.77 1.34
C ARG A 4 10.57 -3.83 2.63
N HIS A 5 10.15 -2.66 3.12
CA HIS A 5 9.22 -2.54 4.23
C HIS A 5 7.78 -2.73 3.73
N PHE A 6 7.03 -3.64 4.35
CA PHE A 6 5.65 -3.95 3.98
C PHE A 6 4.69 -3.53 5.09
N VAL A 7 3.58 -2.92 4.70
CA VAL A 7 2.43 -2.65 5.56
C VAL A 7 1.21 -3.33 4.96
N LEU A 8 0.60 -4.24 5.74
CA LEU A 8 -0.62 -4.94 5.35
C LEU A 8 -1.83 -4.22 5.96
N VAL A 9 -2.81 -3.90 5.12
CA VAL A 9 -4.09 -3.34 5.52
C VAL A 9 -5.20 -4.39 5.39
N ASP A 10 -6.39 -4.08 5.89
CA ASP A 10 -7.56 -4.95 5.84
C ASP A 10 -8.37 -4.83 4.53
N ALA A 11 -8.15 -3.77 3.75
CA ALA A 11 -8.70 -3.60 2.42
C ALA A 11 -7.86 -4.34 1.37
N GLY A 12 -8.51 -4.99 0.40
CA GLY A 12 -7.85 -5.69 -0.70
C GLY A 12 -8.20 -5.09 -2.06
N PHE A 13 -7.63 -5.67 -3.13
CA PHE A 13 -7.98 -5.31 -4.49
C PHE A 13 -9.46 -5.55 -4.85
N ASN A 14 -10.20 -6.35 -4.08
CA ASN A 14 -11.63 -6.60 -4.27
C ASN A 14 -12.44 -5.35 -3.92
N ASP A 15 -11.90 -4.50 -3.05
CA ASP A 15 -12.48 -3.22 -2.66
C ASP A 15 -12.02 -2.12 -3.64
N LEU A 16 -10.71 -2.10 -3.94
CA LEU A 16 -10.12 -1.13 -4.86
C LEU A 16 -9.23 -1.82 -5.90
N MET A 17 -9.85 -2.23 -7.01
CA MET A 17 -9.17 -2.99 -8.08
C MET A 17 -8.13 -2.18 -8.88
N ARG A 18 -8.26 -0.84 -8.93
CA ARG A 18 -7.53 -0.02 -9.91
C ARG A 18 -6.00 -0.10 -9.80
N PRO A 19 -5.38 -0.06 -8.61
CA PRO A 19 -3.93 -0.14 -8.48
C PRO A 19 -3.41 -1.52 -8.91
N ALA A 20 -4.09 -2.59 -8.51
CA ALA A 20 -3.68 -3.96 -8.85
C ALA A 20 -3.88 -4.31 -10.33
N MET A 21 -4.98 -3.86 -10.94
CA MET A 21 -5.31 -4.21 -12.33
C MET A 21 -4.62 -3.30 -13.35
N TYR A 22 -4.42 -2.02 -13.03
CA TYR A 22 -4.00 -1.00 -14.00
C TYR A 22 -2.74 -0.23 -13.57
N GLY A 23 -2.11 -0.57 -12.44
CA GLY A 23 -1.00 0.23 -11.90
C GLY A 23 -1.40 1.69 -11.60
N SER A 24 -2.70 1.93 -11.33
CA SER A 24 -3.21 3.28 -11.09
C SER A 24 -2.71 3.84 -9.76
N TYR A 25 -2.18 5.06 -9.77
CA TYR A 25 -1.75 5.75 -8.56
C TYR A 25 -2.92 6.32 -7.76
N HIS A 26 -2.91 6.06 -6.45
CA HIS A 26 -3.81 6.65 -5.46
C HIS A 26 -2.98 7.19 -4.31
N HIS A 27 -3.24 8.43 -3.89
CA HIS A 27 -2.55 9.02 -2.74
C HIS A 27 -2.98 8.30 -1.44
N ILE A 28 -2.01 7.88 -0.62
CA ILE A 28 -2.23 7.23 0.68
C ILE A 28 -1.73 8.17 1.78
N SER A 29 -2.54 8.39 2.81
CA SER A 29 -2.16 9.15 4.00
C SER A 29 -2.26 8.25 5.23
N ALA A 30 -1.32 8.41 6.17
CA ALA A 30 -1.36 7.69 7.45
C ALA A 30 -2.12 8.50 8.51
N LEU A 31 -2.92 7.81 9.32
CA LEU A 31 -3.61 8.37 10.47
C LEU A 31 -3.13 7.63 11.72
N ALA A 32 -2.69 8.38 12.74
CA ALA A 32 -2.30 7.78 14.00
C ALA A 32 -3.53 7.43 14.84
N ALA A 33 -3.53 6.27 15.48
CA ALA A 33 -4.65 5.81 16.30
C ALA A 33 -4.96 6.72 17.51
N ASP A 34 -3.94 7.41 18.03
CA ASP A 34 -4.05 8.37 19.14
C ASP A 34 -4.38 9.80 18.68
N GLY A 35 -4.61 10.01 17.38
CA GLY A 35 -4.99 11.31 16.82
C GLY A 35 -3.86 12.33 16.71
N ARG A 36 -2.60 11.97 17.00
CA ARG A 36 -1.46 12.89 16.78
C ARG A 36 -1.27 13.17 15.29
N SER A 37 -0.86 14.39 14.95
CA SER A 37 -0.52 14.73 13.56
C SER A 37 0.74 13.96 13.12
N LEU A 38 0.68 13.41 11.90
CA LEU A 38 1.79 12.73 11.24
C LEU A 38 2.39 13.55 10.10
N GLU A 39 1.95 14.80 9.87
CA GLU A 39 2.39 15.63 8.74
C GLU A 39 3.91 15.80 8.65
N HIS A 40 4.59 15.83 9.79
CA HIS A 40 6.04 16.02 9.89
C HIS A 40 6.76 14.78 10.46
N ALA A 41 6.08 13.63 10.51
CA ALA A 41 6.70 12.38 10.96
C ALA A 41 7.75 11.91 9.92
N PRO A 42 8.85 11.28 10.35
CA PRO A 42 9.82 10.71 9.43
C PRO A 42 9.15 9.63 8.57
N THR A 43 9.38 9.69 7.25
CA THR A 43 8.82 8.74 6.28
C THR A 43 9.82 7.65 5.94
N VAL A 44 9.30 6.47 5.60
CA VAL A 44 10.09 5.33 5.09
C VAL A 44 9.40 4.76 3.85
N GLU A 45 10.20 4.37 2.87
CA GLU A 45 9.71 3.69 1.67
C GLU A 45 8.97 2.41 2.05
N THR A 46 7.70 2.32 1.69
CA THR A 46 6.79 1.28 2.15
C THR A 46 5.95 0.73 1.01
N VAL A 47 5.88 -0.58 0.91
CA VAL A 47 4.94 -1.29 0.04
C VAL A 47 3.65 -1.53 0.82
N VAL A 48 2.53 -1.01 0.32
CA VAL A 48 1.21 -1.21 0.94
C VAL A 48 0.49 -2.33 0.21
N ALA A 49 0.06 -3.36 0.94
CA ALA A 49 -0.61 -4.53 0.39
C ALA A 49 -1.85 -4.90 1.23
N GLY A 50 -2.76 -5.66 0.64
CA GLY A 50 -3.98 -6.13 1.29
C GLY A 50 -3.81 -7.51 1.95
N PRO A 51 -4.89 -8.06 2.53
CA PRO A 51 -4.86 -9.28 3.31
C PRO A 51 -5.06 -10.54 2.46
N LEU A 52 -5.27 -10.41 1.16
CA LEU A 52 -5.61 -11.54 0.30
C LEU A 52 -4.38 -12.42 0.05
N CYS A 53 -4.62 -13.72 -0.09
CA CYS A 53 -3.57 -14.70 -0.43
C CYS A 53 -3.25 -14.67 -1.94
N GLU A 54 -3.08 -13.46 -2.48
CA GLU A 54 -2.77 -13.21 -3.89
C GLU A 54 -1.58 -12.25 -3.97
N SER A 55 -0.56 -12.65 -4.74
CA SER A 55 0.69 -11.89 -4.91
C SER A 55 0.48 -10.49 -5.52
N GLY A 56 -0.59 -10.32 -6.28
CA GLY A 56 -0.98 -9.05 -6.90
C GLY A 56 -1.76 -8.09 -6.00
N ASP A 57 -2.06 -8.47 -4.75
CA ASP A 57 -2.82 -7.62 -3.80
C ASP A 57 -1.94 -6.51 -3.19
N VAL A 58 -1.39 -5.66 -4.06
CA VAL A 58 -0.46 -4.58 -3.74
C VAL A 58 -1.00 -3.26 -4.27
N PHE A 59 -1.15 -2.25 -3.42
CA PHE A 59 -1.69 -0.94 -3.78
C PHE A 59 -0.62 0.00 -4.37
N THR A 60 0.65 -0.23 -4.09
CA THR A 60 1.77 0.62 -4.53
C THR A 60 2.51 0.07 -5.75
N GLN A 61 1.85 -0.75 -6.58
CA GLN A 61 2.46 -1.34 -7.76
C GLN A 61 2.32 -0.44 -9.00
N GLN A 62 3.33 -0.47 -9.87
CA GLN A 62 3.30 0.11 -11.21
C GLN A 62 2.75 -0.90 -12.22
N GLU A 63 2.42 -0.43 -13.43
CA GLU A 63 1.93 -1.27 -14.53
C GLU A 63 2.87 -2.48 -14.76
N GLY A 64 2.30 -3.69 -14.76
CA GLY A 64 3.04 -4.94 -14.90
C GLY A 64 3.60 -5.53 -13.59
N GLY A 65 3.06 -5.16 -12.43
CA GLY A 65 3.40 -5.78 -11.14
C GLY A 65 4.77 -5.38 -10.59
N LYS A 66 5.35 -4.30 -11.11
CA LYS A 66 6.63 -3.78 -10.64
C LYS A 66 6.39 -2.88 -9.44
N CYS A 67 6.86 -3.30 -8.28
CA CYS A 67 6.93 -2.46 -7.10
C CYS A 67 8.22 -1.64 -7.13
#